data_AF-A0A9D9K719-F1
#
_entry.id   AF-A0A9D9K719-F1
#
_cell.length_a   1.000
_cell.length_b   1.000
_cell.length_c   1.000
_cell.angle_alpha   90.00
_cell.angle_beta   90.00
_cell.angle_gamma   90.00
#
_symmetry.space_group_name_H-M   'P 1'
#
loop_
_entity.id
_entity.type
_entity.pdbx_description
1 polymer ?
#
loop_
_entity_poly.entity_id
_entity_poly.type
_entity_poly.pdbx_seq_one_letter_code
_entity_poly.pdbx_strand_id
1 'polypeptide(L)'
;MLPVLDDQTTSGLSCSLAGEDVWLLPERALFWKCTATLIIADPHIGKPGAFRAAAIAAPEGTTIADLERLSMTIRRCGAQRLVVLGDLLHARSGRTASTMSAFEEWRTRHSSLDIVLVRGNHDTHAGDPPHSWRVTCVDEPWDMAPFTLRHHPESSVAGYTLAGHLHPAARLIGAGRQRLTLPCFWFGAQVGVLPAFGSFTGTKVIAPAPGDQVFVIAEDSVVAVSGAPGGTASAPTASRR
;
A
#
# COMPACT_ATOMS: atom_id res chain seq x y z
N MET A 1 5.85 5.36 -36.09
CA MET A 1 4.57 5.78 -35.48
C MET A 1 3.96 4.52 -34.89
N LEU A 2 4.23 4.25 -33.62
CA LEU A 2 3.67 3.10 -32.90
C LEU A 2 2.34 3.54 -32.28
N PRO A 3 1.29 2.71 -32.34
CA PRO A 3 0.02 3.05 -31.69
C PRO A 3 0.23 3.02 -30.17
N VAL A 4 -0.19 4.10 -29.52
CA VAL A 4 -0.42 4.17 -28.08
C VAL A 4 -1.54 3.17 -27.80
N LEU A 5 -1.23 2.08 -27.09
CA LEU A 5 -2.23 1.15 -26.61
C LEU A 5 -3.06 1.86 -25.54
N ASP A 6 -4.37 1.79 -25.70
CA ASP A 6 -5.38 2.40 -24.85
C ASP A 6 -5.11 2.17 -23.35
N ASP A 7 -5.12 3.27 -22.60
CA ASP A 7 -5.10 3.33 -21.15
C ASP A 7 -6.40 2.70 -20.62
N GLN A 8 -6.33 1.43 -20.22
CA GLN A 8 -7.39 0.78 -19.45
C GLN A 8 -7.54 1.58 -18.16
N THR A 9 -8.63 2.34 -18.07
CA THR A 9 -8.90 3.38 -17.08
C THR A 9 -8.82 2.83 -15.67
N THR A 10 -7.64 2.92 -15.07
CA THR A 10 -7.40 2.56 -13.67
C THR A 10 -8.05 3.63 -12.79
N SER A 11 -9.15 3.29 -12.11
CA SER A 11 -9.98 4.24 -11.37
C SER A 11 -9.57 4.29 -9.89
N GLY A 12 -8.50 5.02 -9.58
CA GLY A 12 -8.19 5.38 -8.20
C GLY A 12 -9.21 6.36 -7.61
N LEU A 13 -9.34 6.41 -6.29
CA LEU A 13 -10.34 7.22 -5.59
C LEU A 13 -9.68 8.38 -4.83
N SER A 14 -10.08 9.63 -5.12
CA SER A 14 -9.63 10.79 -4.33
C SER A 14 -10.54 11.01 -3.12
N CYS A 15 -9.95 11.25 -1.95
CA CYS A 15 -10.68 11.60 -0.74
C CYS A 15 -9.87 12.57 0.14
N SER A 16 -10.53 13.17 1.13
CA SER A 16 -9.86 13.97 2.16
C SER A 16 -9.53 13.09 3.37
N LEU A 17 -8.29 13.15 3.84
CA LEU A 17 -7.82 12.44 5.03
C LEU A 17 -7.02 13.40 5.90
N ALA A 18 -7.45 13.59 7.15
CA ALA A 18 -6.82 14.54 8.08
C ALA A 18 -6.67 15.97 7.51
N GLY A 19 -7.59 16.41 6.64
CA GLY A 19 -7.55 17.71 5.98
C GLY A 19 -6.73 17.77 4.69
N GLU A 20 -6.08 16.67 4.29
CA GLU A 20 -5.25 16.60 3.08
C GLU A 20 -5.96 15.86 1.94
N ASP A 21 -5.67 16.26 0.70
CA ASP A 21 -6.13 15.56 -0.49
C ASP A 21 -5.21 14.37 -0.79
N VAL A 22 -5.79 13.17 -0.68
CA VAL A 22 -5.10 11.91 -0.98
C VAL A 22 -5.78 11.19 -2.15
N TRP A 23 -4.99 10.46 -2.93
CA TRP A 23 -5.46 9.61 -4.01
C TRP A 23 -5.12 8.16 -3.69
N LEU A 24 -6.16 7.36 -3.47
CA LEU A 24 -6.04 5.93 -3.23
C LEU A 24 -5.93 5.22 -4.58
N LEU A 25 -4.84 4.50 -4.77
CA LEU A 25 -4.49 3.85 -6.04
C LEU A 25 -4.71 2.33 -5.91
N PRO A 26 -5.26 1.68 -6.94
CA PRO A 26 -5.52 0.23 -6.92
C PRO A 26 -4.24 -0.61 -6.89
N GLU A 27 -3.08 -0.03 -7.18
CA GLU A 27 -1.76 -0.61 -6.93
C GLU A 27 -1.39 -0.65 -5.44
N ARG A 28 -2.36 -0.48 -4.53
CA ARG A 28 -2.16 -0.56 -3.08
C ARG A 28 -1.23 0.52 -2.56
N ALA A 29 -1.42 1.73 -3.09
CA ALA A 29 -0.62 2.90 -2.73
C ALA A 29 -1.52 4.11 -2.45
N LEU A 30 -1.08 4.98 -1.55
CA LEU A 30 -1.72 6.27 -1.27
C LEU A 30 -0.82 7.36 -1.82
N PHE A 31 -1.33 8.21 -2.69
CA PHE A 31 -0.61 9.39 -3.17
C PHE A 31 -1.11 10.65 -2.46
N TRP A 32 -0.23 11.27 -1.68
CA TRP A 32 -0.49 12.54 -1.01
C TRP A 32 -0.11 13.68 -1.95
N LYS A 33 -1.13 14.36 -2.48
CA LYS A 33 -0.99 15.27 -3.62
C LYS A 33 -0.16 16.51 -3.29
N CYS A 34 -0.42 17.12 -2.13
CA CYS A 34 0.21 18.37 -1.69
C CYS A 34 1.74 18.28 -1.72
N THR A 35 2.29 17.14 -1.30
CA THR A 35 3.75 16.92 -1.19
C THR A 35 4.31 16.03 -2.29
N ALA A 36 3.52 15.70 -3.33
CA ALA A 36 3.86 14.74 -4.38
C ALA A 36 4.49 13.44 -3.84
N THR A 37 3.95 12.93 -2.73
CA THR A 37 4.51 11.78 -2.01
C THR A 37 3.65 10.54 -2.23
N LEU A 38 4.26 9.49 -2.78
CA LEU A 38 3.66 8.16 -2.85
C LEU A 38 4.00 7.39 -1.57
N ILE A 39 3.00 6.83 -0.91
CA ILE A 39 3.12 6.07 0.33
C ILE A 39 2.66 4.63 0.06
N ILE A 40 3.53 3.67 0.37
CA ILE A 40 3.25 2.23 0.29
C ILE A 40 3.59 1.56 1.62
N ALA A 41 3.04 0.38 1.86
CA ALA A 41 3.33 -0.43 3.06
C ALA A 41 3.72 -1.85 2.66
N ASP A 42 4.57 -2.51 3.45
CA ASP A 42 4.85 -3.95 3.37
C ASP A 42 5.11 -4.51 1.95
N PRO A 43 6.02 -3.92 1.16
CA PRO A 43 6.29 -4.42 -0.19
C PRO A 43 6.97 -5.80 -0.16
N HIS A 44 7.73 -6.13 0.89
CA HIS A 44 8.41 -7.41 1.07
C HIS A 44 9.15 -7.91 -0.19
N ILE A 45 9.91 -7.00 -0.81
CA ILE A 45 10.72 -7.29 -1.99
C ILE A 45 11.62 -8.51 -1.68
N GLY A 46 11.64 -9.48 -2.59
CA GLY A 46 12.40 -10.72 -2.48
C GLY A 46 11.72 -11.90 -1.79
N LYS A 47 10.54 -11.74 -1.19
CA LYS A 47 9.83 -12.83 -0.48
C LYS A 47 9.64 -14.10 -1.33
N PRO A 48 9.18 -14.03 -2.59
CA PRO A 48 9.01 -15.24 -3.42
C PRO A 48 10.34 -15.92 -3.75
N GLY A 49 11.42 -15.13 -3.92
CA GLY A 49 12.77 -15.63 -4.13
C GLY A 49 13.29 -16.41 -2.93
N ALA A 50 13.05 -15.91 -1.71
CA ALA A 50 13.39 -16.61 -0.46
C ALA A 50 12.66 -17.95 -0.33
N PHE A 51 11.37 -17.99 -0.65
CA PHE A 51 10.56 -19.21 -0.60
C PHE A 51 11.07 -20.25 -1.61
N ARG A 52 11.39 -19.83 -2.84
CA ARG A 52 12.01 -20.72 -3.83
C ARG A 52 13.37 -21.24 -3.39
N ALA A 53 14.21 -20.40 -2.80
CA ALA A 53 15.51 -20.82 -2.26
C ALA A 53 15.36 -21.87 -1.14
N ALA A 54 14.22 -21.85 -0.43
CA ALA A 54 13.84 -22.85 0.55
C ALA A 54 13.03 -24.04 -0.04
N ALA A 55 13.01 -24.20 -1.37
CA ALA A 55 12.24 -25.22 -2.10
C ALA A 55 10.71 -25.19 -1.84
N ILE A 56 10.18 -24.05 -1.41
CA ILE A 56 8.74 -23.82 -1.26
C ILE A 56 8.21 -23.22 -2.56
N ALA A 57 7.10 -23.77 -3.07
CA ALA A 57 6.45 -23.24 -4.27
C ALA A 57 6.06 -21.77 -4.08
N ALA A 58 6.57 -20.90 -4.95
CA ALA A 58 6.24 -19.48 -4.97
C ALA A 58 6.26 -18.94 -6.41
N PRO A 59 5.39 -17.97 -6.77
CA PRO A 59 5.29 -17.46 -8.12
C PRO A 59 6.61 -16.86 -8.62
N GLU A 60 6.97 -17.14 -9.87
CA GLU A 60 8.16 -16.57 -10.51
C GLU A 60 7.95 -15.09 -10.91
N GLY A 61 9.03 -14.33 -11.03
CA GLY A 61 9.01 -12.95 -11.54
C GLY A 61 8.36 -11.89 -10.64
N THR A 62 7.76 -12.27 -9.52
CA THR A 62 6.96 -11.38 -8.65
C THR A 62 7.71 -10.13 -8.17
N THR A 63 9.00 -10.24 -7.82
CA THR A 63 9.80 -9.08 -7.39
C THR A 63 9.95 -8.04 -8.49
N ILE A 64 10.25 -8.47 -9.72
CA ILE A 64 10.36 -7.57 -10.87
C ILE A 64 8.98 -6.98 -11.19
N ALA A 65 7.92 -7.79 -11.14
CA ALA A 65 6.56 -7.33 -11.37
C ALA A 65 6.12 -6.26 -10.34
N ASP A 66 6.43 -6.44 -9.05
CA ASP A 66 6.14 -5.46 -8.01
C ASP A 66 6.93 -4.16 -8.22
N LEU A 67 8.21 -4.24 -8.62
CA LEU A 67 9.03 -3.05 -8.95
C LEU A 67 8.53 -2.32 -10.21
N GLU A 68 8.09 -3.04 -11.24
CA GLU A 68 7.50 -2.41 -12.43
C GLU A 68 6.15 -1.78 -12.13
N ARG A 69 5.30 -2.43 -11.32
CA ARG A 69 4.05 -1.83 -10.83
C ARG A 69 4.31 -0.56 -10.03
N LEU A 70 5.33 -0.55 -9.16
CA LEU A 70 5.75 0.65 -8.43
C LEU A 70 6.21 1.75 -9.40
N SER A 71 7.00 1.41 -10.41
CA SER A 71 7.46 2.34 -11.45
C SER A 71 6.29 2.98 -12.22
N MET A 72 5.30 2.17 -12.62
CA MET A 72 4.08 2.67 -13.27
C MET A 72 3.30 3.60 -12.34
N THR A 73 3.15 3.23 -11.08
CA THR A 73 2.43 4.02 -10.07
C THR A 73 3.08 5.38 -9.88
N ILE A 74 4.41 5.42 -9.70
CA ILE A 74 5.20 6.66 -9.57
C ILE A 74 5.00 7.55 -10.79
N ARG A 75 5.12 7.00 -12.00
CA ARG A 75 4.92 7.77 -13.25
C ARG A 75 3.50 8.31 -13.37
N ARG A 76 2.49 7.52 -13.03
CA ARG A 76 1.08 7.92 -13.19
C ARG A 76 0.69 9.06 -12.26
N CYS A 77 1.12 9.02 -11.01
CA CYS A 77 0.82 10.10 -10.06
C CYS A 77 1.83 11.25 -10.07
N GLY A 78 2.97 11.10 -10.77
CA GLY A 78 4.02 12.10 -10.80
C GLY A 78 4.76 12.26 -9.46
N ALA A 79 4.85 11.18 -8.67
CA ALA A 79 5.48 11.23 -7.36
C ALA A 79 6.97 11.60 -7.44
N GLN A 80 7.39 12.49 -6.54
CA GLN A 80 8.78 12.93 -6.39
C GLN A 80 9.44 12.30 -5.16
N ARG A 81 8.61 11.82 -4.22
CA ARG A 81 9.02 11.07 -3.03
C ARG A 81 8.26 9.76 -2.94
N LEU A 82 8.95 8.71 -2.54
CA LEU A 82 8.39 7.44 -2.10
C LEU A 82 8.66 7.26 -0.60
N VAL A 83 7.60 7.02 0.16
CA VAL A 83 7.68 6.58 1.55
C VAL A 83 7.25 5.13 1.63
N VAL A 84 8.08 4.30 2.26
CA VAL A 84 7.77 2.90 2.56
C VAL A 84 7.53 2.76 4.06
N LEU A 85 6.31 2.34 4.43
CA LEU A 85 5.88 2.09 5.80
C LEU A 85 6.28 0.69 6.25
N GLY A 86 7.60 0.50 6.36
CA GLY A 86 8.25 -0.71 6.83
C GLY A 86 8.22 -1.89 5.88
N ASP A 87 8.99 -2.90 6.26
CA ASP A 87 9.12 -4.21 5.65
C ASP A 87 9.45 -4.14 4.15
N LEU A 88 10.42 -3.27 3.80
CA LEU A 88 10.87 -3.07 2.42
C LEU A 88 11.37 -4.39 1.82
N LEU A 89 12.25 -5.07 2.55
CA LEU A 89 12.81 -6.37 2.19
C LEU A 89 12.21 -7.45 3.08
N HIS A 90 11.91 -8.61 2.52
CA HIS A 90 11.21 -9.67 3.25
C HIS A 90 11.90 -10.11 4.55
N ALA A 91 13.22 -10.27 4.54
CA ALA A 91 14.09 -10.61 5.68
C ALA A 91 15.51 -10.80 5.12
N ARG A 92 16.48 -11.20 5.97
CA ARG A 92 17.82 -11.62 5.50
C ARG A 92 17.75 -12.71 4.42
N SER A 93 16.80 -13.64 4.50
CA SER A 93 16.56 -14.68 3.48
C SER A 93 16.04 -14.12 2.13
N GLY A 94 15.41 -12.95 2.15
CA GLY A 94 14.95 -12.24 0.95
C GLY A 94 16.04 -11.47 0.22
N ARG A 95 17.23 -11.30 0.81
CA ARG A 95 18.38 -10.59 0.21
C ARG A 95 19.19 -11.49 -0.71
N THR A 96 18.54 -12.18 -1.63
CA THR A 96 19.24 -12.97 -2.65
C THR A 96 19.94 -12.03 -3.63
N ALA A 97 21.04 -12.47 -4.26
CA ALA A 97 21.77 -11.66 -5.23
C ALA A 97 20.84 -11.10 -6.33
N SER A 98 19.92 -11.91 -6.84
CA SER A 98 18.95 -11.48 -7.87
C SER A 98 17.97 -10.43 -7.37
N THR A 99 17.47 -10.54 -6.13
CA THR A 99 16.61 -9.51 -5.54
C THR A 99 17.36 -8.20 -5.35
N MET A 100 18.60 -8.28 -4.86
CA MET A 100 19.40 -7.08 -4.60
C MET A 100 19.73 -6.35 -5.91
N SER A 101 20.13 -7.09 -6.95
CA SER A 101 20.40 -6.52 -8.28
C SER A 101 19.15 -5.94 -8.95
N ALA A 102 17.99 -6.60 -8.83
CA ALA A 102 16.74 -6.08 -9.39
C ALA A 102 16.34 -4.72 -8.77
N PHE A 103 16.50 -4.57 -7.45
CA PHE A 103 16.22 -3.30 -6.79
C PHE A 103 17.25 -2.22 -7.17
N GLU A 104 18.53 -2.57 -7.25
CA GLU A 104 19.58 -1.63 -7.65
C GLU A 104 19.40 -1.09 -9.07
N GLU A 105 19.02 -1.97 -10.02
CA GLU A 105 18.67 -1.58 -11.38
C GLU A 105 17.42 -0.67 -11.40
N TRP A 106 16.38 -1.04 -10.64
CA TRP A 106 15.19 -0.21 -10.48
C TRP A 106 15.52 1.17 -9.91
N ARG A 107 16.37 1.23 -8.89
CA ARG A 107 16.79 2.47 -8.23
C ARG A 107 17.57 3.37 -9.17
N THR A 108 18.41 2.80 -10.03
CA THR A 108 19.17 3.52 -11.06
C THR A 108 18.24 4.24 -12.04
N ARG A 109 17.17 3.56 -12.48
CA ARG A 109 16.13 4.15 -13.34
C ARG A 109 15.33 5.27 -12.66
N HIS A 110 15.24 5.23 -11.32
CA HIS A 110 14.54 6.23 -10.50
C HIS A 110 15.53 7.09 -9.71
N SER A 111 16.70 7.41 -10.28
CA SER A 111 17.82 8.07 -9.58
C SER A 111 17.44 9.37 -8.86
N SER A 112 16.49 10.14 -9.40
CA SER A 112 16.00 11.40 -8.83
C SER A 112 14.91 11.25 -7.76
N LEU A 113 14.32 10.06 -7.60
CA LEU A 113 13.27 9.82 -6.60
C LEU A 113 13.88 9.85 -5.20
N ASP A 114 13.29 10.67 -4.32
CA ASP A 114 13.59 10.63 -2.89
C ASP A 114 12.88 9.42 -2.27
N ILE A 115 13.62 8.57 -1.57
CA ILE A 115 13.06 7.34 -0.98
C ILE A 115 13.35 7.33 0.51
N VAL A 116 12.29 7.27 1.29
CA VAL A 116 12.35 7.13 2.75
C VAL A 116 11.74 5.80 3.16
N LEU A 117 12.47 5.04 3.95
CA LEU A 117 11.99 3.86 4.65
C LEU A 117 11.76 4.21 6.11
N VAL A 118 10.50 4.17 6.54
CA VAL A 118 10.15 4.12 7.97
C VAL A 118 10.29 2.67 8.41
N ARG A 119 11.29 2.35 9.23
CA ARG A 119 11.68 0.95 9.52
C ARG A 119 10.53 0.17 10.14
N GLY A 120 10.23 -0.99 9.56
CA GLY A 120 9.39 -2.02 10.15
C GLY A 120 10.20 -3.03 10.96
N ASN A 121 9.52 -4.04 11.51
CA ASN A 121 10.22 -5.06 12.28
C ASN A 121 11.18 -5.87 11.40
N HIS A 122 10.85 -6.20 10.15
CA HIS A 122 11.77 -6.96 9.31
C HIS A 122 13.02 -6.16 8.95
N ASP A 123 12.90 -4.85 8.78
CA ASP A 123 14.04 -3.97 8.48
C ASP A 123 15.00 -3.89 9.67
N THR A 124 14.46 -3.68 10.88
CA THR A 124 15.26 -3.66 12.11
C THR A 124 16.03 -4.96 12.34
N HIS A 125 15.41 -6.11 12.04
CA HIS A 125 16.07 -7.42 12.22
C HIS A 125 17.05 -7.75 11.07
N ALA A 126 16.75 -7.36 9.83
CA ALA A 126 17.59 -7.65 8.67
C ALA A 126 18.74 -6.65 8.49
N GLY A 127 18.65 -5.49 9.15
CA GLY A 127 19.51 -4.31 8.95
C GLY A 127 19.01 -3.43 7.81
N ASP A 128 19.58 -2.24 7.67
CA ASP A 128 19.21 -1.31 6.61
C ASP A 128 19.53 -1.87 5.20
N PRO A 129 18.86 -1.37 4.14
CA PRO A 129 19.28 -1.61 2.77
C PRO A 129 20.69 -1.07 2.49
N PRO A 130 21.39 -1.57 1.46
CA PRO A 130 22.72 -1.07 1.09
C PRO A 130 22.70 0.45 0.86
N HIS A 131 23.74 1.13 1.34
CA HIS A 131 23.89 2.58 1.15
C HIS A 131 23.89 2.99 -0.35
N SER A 132 24.35 2.11 -1.25
CA SER A 132 24.32 2.35 -2.71
C SER A 132 22.91 2.58 -3.24
N TRP A 133 21.88 2.08 -2.56
CA TRP A 133 20.48 2.28 -2.94
C TRP A 133 19.96 3.68 -2.62
N ARG A 134 20.69 4.50 -1.85
CA ARG A 134 20.30 5.87 -1.51
C ARG A 134 18.84 5.94 -1.00
N VAL A 135 18.52 5.05 -0.05
CA VAL A 135 17.26 5.02 0.68
C VAL A 135 17.54 5.59 2.07
N THR A 136 16.86 6.68 2.41
CA THR A 136 16.95 7.27 3.75
C THR A 136 16.15 6.41 4.72
N CYS A 137 16.79 5.87 5.76
CA CYS A 137 16.13 5.00 6.74
C CYS A 137 15.92 5.76 8.04
N VAL A 138 14.67 5.79 8.52
CA VAL A 138 14.24 6.47 9.75
C VAL A 138 13.48 5.48 10.63
N ASP A 139 13.49 5.69 11.94
CA ASP A 139 12.66 4.92 12.86
C ASP A 139 11.23 5.50 12.90
N GLU A 140 10.26 4.65 13.21
CA GLU A 140 8.92 5.13 13.53
C GLU A 140 8.85 5.69 14.96
N PRO A 141 8.01 6.71 15.23
CA PRO A 141 7.25 7.48 14.25
C PRO A 141 8.12 8.47 13.45
N TRP A 142 7.76 8.69 12.18
CA TRP A 142 8.33 9.76 11.38
C TRP A 142 7.25 10.79 11.02
N ASP A 143 7.37 11.99 11.56
CA ASP A 143 6.35 13.04 11.41
C ASP A 143 6.51 13.82 10.10
N MET A 144 5.44 13.82 9.31
CA MET A 144 5.25 14.65 8.12
C MET A 144 3.85 15.26 8.19
N ALA A 145 3.72 16.34 8.96
CA ALA A 145 2.42 16.93 9.28
C ALA A 145 1.53 17.16 8.04
N PRO A 146 0.22 16.81 8.11
CA PRO A 146 -0.49 16.38 9.32
C PRO A 146 -0.40 14.87 9.62
N PHE A 147 0.40 14.11 8.86
CA PHE A 147 0.55 12.68 9.05
C PHE A 147 1.72 12.33 9.98
N THR A 148 1.51 11.32 10.81
CA THR A 148 2.58 10.58 11.48
C THR A 148 2.76 9.24 10.78
N LEU A 149 3.91 9.00 10.18
CA LEU A 149 4.17 7.82 9.36
C LEU A 149 4.80 6.74 10.23
N ARG A 150 4.19 5.55 10.24
CA ARG A 150 4.60 4.41 11.07
C ARG A 150 4.56 3.11 10.27
N HIS A 151 5.24 2.09 10.75
CA HIS A 151 4.97 0.72 10.33
C HIS A 151 3.83 0.14 11.18
N HIS A 152 3.91 0.27 12.50
CA HIS A 152 2.88 -0.22 13.43
C HIS A 152 1.71 0.75 13.59
N PRO A 153 0.45 0.27 13.53
CA PRO A 153 -0.76 1.09 13.50
C PRO A 153 -1.17 1.58 14.91
N GLU A 154 -0.34 2.44 15.50
CA GLU A 154 -0.63 3.07 16.79
C GLU A 154 -0.93 4.56 16.59
N SER A 155 -1.88 5.09 17.36
CA SER A 155 -2.24 6.51 17.31
C SER A 155 -1.09 7.39 17.80
N SER A 156 -0.94 8.56 17.18
CA SER A 156 0.00 9.58 17.57
C SER A 156 -0.73 10.83 18.08
N VAL A 157 -0.13 11.55 19.02
CA VAL A 157 -0.61 12.88 19.45
C VAL A 157 -0.15 13.99 18.50
N ALA A 158 0.84 13.73 17.65
CA ALA A 158 1.42 14.72 16.74
C ALA A 158 0.62 14.90 15.44
N GLY A 159 -0.14 13.88 15.03
CA GLY A 159 -0.86 13.88 13.78
C GLY A 159 -1.65 12.60 13.54
N TYR A 160 -2.31 12.52 12.39
CA TYR A 160 -3.06 11.33 11.97
C TYR A 160 -2.08 10.24 11.53
N THR A 161 -2.14 9.06 12.12
CA THR A 161 -1.19 7.99 11.79
C THR A 161 -1.52 7.36 10.43
N LEU A 162 -0.54 7.23 9.54
CA LEU A 162 -0.59 6.29 8.42
C LEU A 162 0.38 5.14 8.69
N ALA A 163 -0.12 3.91 8.60
CA ALA A 163 0.59 2.69 8.98
C ALA A 163 0.43 1.53 7.99
N GLY A 164 1.30 0.52 8.13
CA GLY A 164 1.27 -0.75 7.40
C GLY A 164 1.00 -1.93 8.33
N HIS A 165 1.84 -2.97 8.23
CA HIS A 165 1.96 -4.13 9.12
C HIS A 165 0.78 -5.12 9.14
N LEU A 166 -0.47 -4.65 9.19
CA LEU A 166 -1.63 -5.53 9.36
C LEU A 166 -2.07 -6.24 8.08
N HIS A 167 -1.73 -5.68 6.92
CA HIS A 167 -2.20 -6.14 5.60
C HIS A 167 -3.74 -6.23 5.54
N PRO A 168 -4.46 -5.12 5.79
CA PRO A 168 -5.90 -5.11 5.91
C PRO A 168 -6.60 -5.60 4.63
N ALA A 169 -7.62 -6.44 4.84
CA ALA A 169 -8.56 -6.86 3.80
C ALA A 169 -9.99 -6.82 4.31
N ALA A 170 -10.94 -6.50 3.44
CA ALA A 170 -12.36 -6.53 3.75
C ALA A 170 -13.02 -7.73 3.08
N ARG A 171 -13.96 -8.36 3.79
CA ARG A 171 -14.78 -9.45 3.26
C ARG A 171 -16.09 -8.89 2.71
N LEU A 172 -16.29 -9.04 1.40
CA LEU A 172 -17.51 -8.66 0.70
C LEU A 172 -18.42 -9.88 0.54
N ILE A 173 -19.72 -9.67 0.67
CA ILE A 173 -20.76 -10.69 0.44
C ILE A 173 -21.61 -10.22 -0.74
N GLY A 174 -21.49 -10.91 -1.87
CA GLY A 174 -22.24 -10.62 -3.08
C GLY A 174 -23.59 -11.34 -3.14
N ALA A 175 -24.33 -11.09 -4.21
CA ALA A 175 -25.53 -11.84 -4.55
C ALA A 175 -25.23 -13.35 -4.64
N GLY A 176 -26.17 -14.19 -4.21
CA GLY A 176 -25.98 -15.65 -4.23
C GLY A 176 -24.97 -16.20 -3.22
N ARG A 177 -24.67 -15.46 -2.13
CA ARG A 177 -23.74 -15.85 -1.04
C ARG A 177 -22.27 -15.99 -1.48
N GLN A 178 -21.89 -15.39 -2.61
CA GLN A 178 -20.49 -15.29 -3.00
C GLN A 178 -19.71 -14.46 -1.97
N ARG A 179 -18.49 -14.88 -1.65
CA ARG A 179 -17.63 -14.21 -0.67
C ARG A 179 -16.29 -13.89 -1.33
N LEU A 180 -15.93 -12.62 -1.32
CA LEU A 180 -14.63 -12.15 -1.79
C LEU A 180 -13.90 -11.49 -0.62
N THR A 181 -12.59 -11.72 -0.52
CA THR A 181 -11.74 -11.01 0.44
C THR A 181 -10.74 -10.21 -0.37
N LEU A 182 -10.85 -8.89 -0.28
CA LEU A 182 -10.05 -7.97 -1.08
C LEU A 182 -9.18 -7.10 -0.16
N PRO A 183 -7.92 -6.82 -0.54
CA PRO A 183 -7.10 -5.81 0.14
C PRO A 183 -7.86 -4.48 0.22
N CYS A 184 -7.68 -3.73 1.31
CA CYS A 184 -8.36 -2.46 1.47
C CYS A 184 -7.51 -1.42 2.17
N PHE A 185 -7.76 -0.14 1.88
CA PHE A 185 -7.41 0.92 2.80
C PHE A 185 -8.44 0.95 3.93
N TRP A 186 -7.98 1.09 5.16
CA TRP A 186 -8.84 1.16 6.34
C TRP A 186 -8.48 2.39 7.17
N PHE A 187 -9.38 3.37 7.21
CA PHE A 187 -9.16 4.65 7.88
C PHE A 187 -10.13 4.80 9.06
N GLY A 188 -9.58 4.71 10.27
CA GLY A 188 -10.32 5.02 11.50
C GLY A 188 -10.23 6.49 11.86
N ALA A 189 -10.60 6.84 13.09
CA ALA A 189 -10.62 8.23 13.55
C ALA A 189 -9.22 8.87 13.64
N GLN A 190 -8.18 8.10 14.00
CA GLN A 190 -6.82 8.61 14.25
C GLN A 190 -5.73 7.83 13.51
N VAL A 191 -6.07 6.66 12.97
CA VAL A 191 -5.10 5.73 12.35
C VAL A 191 -5.68 5.23 11.03
N GLY A 192 -4.92 5.39 9.96
CA GLY A 192 -5.15 4.78 8.67
C GLY A 192 -4.15 3.68 8.41
N VAL A 193 -4.62 2.54 7.91
CA VAL A 193 -3.81 1.37 7.59
C VAL A 193 -3.88 1.11 6.09
N LEU A 194 -2.71 1.09 5.46
CA LEU A 194 -2.55 0.80 4.03
C LEU A 194 -2.55 -0.73 3.80
N PRO A 195 -3.08 -1.20 2.67
CA PRO A 195 -2.91 -2.58 2.25
C PRO A 195 -1.45 -2.85 1.91
N ALA A 196 -1.01 -4.09 2.11
CA ALA A 196 0.34 -4.51 1.73
C ALA A 196 0.56 -4.37 0.23
N PHE A 197 1.57 -3.61 -0.16
CA PHE A 197 1.95 -3.42 -1.54
C PHE A 197 2.37 -4.73 -2.16
N GLY A 198 3.19 -5.54 -1.47
CA GLY A 198 3.73 -6.78 -2.01
C GLY A 198 2.64 -7.75 -2.47
N SER A 199 2.79 -8.33 -3.66
CA SER A 199 1.78 -9.23 -4.24
C SER A 199 1.77 -10.63 -3.61
N PHE A 200 2.86 -11.04 -2.96
CA PHE A 200 2.96 -12.31 -2.24
C PHE A 200 2.88 -12.13 -0.71
N THR A 201 1.83 -11.47 -0.26
CA THR A 201 1.56 -11.20 1.16
C THR A 201 0.26 -11.87 1.60
N GLY A 202 0.20 -12.33 2.85
CA GLY A 202 -1.07 -12.72 3.46
C GLY A 202 -1.89 -11.47 3.77
N THR A 203 -3.18 -11.65 4.04
CA THR A 203 -4.07 -10.55 4.43
C THR A 203 -4.78 -10.85 5.75
N LYS A 204 -5.15 -9.79 6.47
CA LYS A 204 -5.93 -9.87 7.71
C LYS A 204 -7.32 -9.27 7.47
N VAL A 205 -8.35 -10.08 7.65
CA VAL A 205 -9.74 -9.58 7.57
C VAL A 205 -9.98 -8.62 8.73
N ILE A 206 -10.32 -7.37 8.41
CA ILE A 206 -10.60 -6.33 9.41
C ILE A 206 -12.03 -6.42 9.94
N ALA A 207 -12.24 -5.85 11.12
CA ALA A 207 -13.55 -5.62 11.72
C ALA A 207 -13.68 -4.11 11.98
N PRO A 208 -14.15 -3.32 10.99
CA PRO A 208 -14.22 -1.86 11.12
C PRO A 208 -15.20 -1.44 12.21
N ALA A 209 -14.84 -0.41 12.97
CA ALA A 209 -15.71 0.23 13.95
C ALA A 209 -16.70 1.20 13.27
N PRO A 210 -17.80 1.59 13.94
CA PRO A 210 -18.66 2.66 13.45
C PRO A 210 -17.87 3.95 13.21
N GLY A 211 -17.99 4.50 12.00
CA GLY A 211 -17.26 5.71 11.58
C GLY A 211 -15.97 5.43 10.82
N ASP A 212 -15.47 4.19 10.83
CA ASP A 212 -14.33 3.81 9.99
C ASP A 212 -14.72 3.85 8.51
N GLN A 213 -13.79 4.32 7.68
CA GLN A 213 -13.91 4.30 6.23
C GLN A 213 -13.07 3.15 5.68
N VAL A 214 -13.67 2.35 4.79
CA VAL A 214 -13.01 1.22 4.16
C VAL A 214 -13.12 1.34 2.65
N PHE A 215 -11.98 1.24 1.97
CA PHE A 215 -11.89 1.30 0.52
C PHE A 215 -11.24 0.04 0.00
N VAL A 216 -12.02 -0.83 -0.65
CA VAL A 216 -11.52 -2.09 -1.23
C VAL A 216 -10.86 -1.84 -2.56
N ILE A 217 -9.85 -2.65 -2.85
CA ILE A 217 -9.16 -2.69 -4.13
C ILE A 217 -9.72 -3.85 -4.93
N ALA A 218 -10.48 -3.54 -5.97
CA ALA A 218 -11.08 -4.50 -6.89
C ALA A 218 -10.40 -4.34 -8.25
N GLU A 219 -9.40 -5.18 -8.49
CA GLU A 219 -8.59 -5.18 -9.72
C GLU A 219 -7.96 -3.81 -9.99
N ASP A 220 -8.49 -3.05 -10.94
CA ASP A 220 -8.02 -1.75 -11.42
C ASP A 220 -8.80 -0.57 -10.81
N SER A 221 -9.59 -0.81 -9.76
CA SER A 221 -10.42 0.20 -9.14
C SER A 221 -10.35 0.21 -7.61
N VAL A 222 -10.55 1.40 -7.04
CA VAL A 222 -10.74 1.58 -5.60
C VAL A 222 -12.18 1.98 -5.32
N VAL A 223 -12.86 1.20 -4.49
CA VAL A 223 -14.30 1.35 -4.20
C VAL A 223 -14.53 1.53 -2.71
N ALA A 224 -15.28 2.55 -2.33
CA ALA A 224 -15.72 2.74 -0.94
C ALA A 224 -16.76 1.67 -0.57
N VAL A 225 -16.58 1.03 0.58
CA VAL A 225 -17.53 0.05 1.11
C VAL A 225 -18.42 0.72 2.14
N SER A 226 -19.69 0.90 1.78
CA SER A 226 -20.72 1.34 2.74
C SER A 226 -21.11 0.16 3.64
N GLY A 227 -20.87 0.26 4.95
CA GLY A 227 -21.54 -0.59 5.94
C GLY A 227 -20.66 -1.46 6.85
N ALA A 228 -19.88 -0.83 7.74
CA ALA A 228 -19.67 -1.47 9.05
C ALA A 228 -21.05 -1.59 9.76
N PRO A 229 -21.36 -2.72 10.43
CA PRO A 229 -22.70 -2.98 10.93
C PRO A 229 -23.08 -1.96 12.01
N GLY A 230 -24.08 -1.12 11.73
CA GLY A 230 -24.62 -0.16 12.70
C GLY A 230 -25.56 0.91 12.14
N GLY A 231 -25.59 1.14 10.83
CA GLY A 231 -26.50 2.13 10.23
C GLY A 231 -27.62 1.48 9.43
N THR A 232 -28.85 1.53 9.94
CA THR A 232 -30.05 1.23 9.15
C THR A 232 -30.19 2.26 8.04
N ALA A 233 -29.89 1.88 6.79
CA ALA A 233 -30.23 2.68 5.63
C ALA A 233 -31.75 2.64 5.41
N SER A 234 -32.44 3.75 5.61
CA SER A 234 -33.84 3.91 5.20
C SER A 234 -33.91 3.97 3.67
N ALA A 235 -34.70 3.09 3.07
CA ALA A 235 -34.97 3.10 1.63
C ALA A 235 -35.68 4.40 1.21
N PRO A 236 -35.40 4.94 0.00
CA PRO A 236 -36.14 6.09 -0.51
C PRO A 236 -37.56 5.65 -0.88
N THR A 237 -38.54 6.32 -0.28
CA THR A 237 -39.96 6.18 -0.59
C THR A 237 -40.21 6.64 -2.02
N ALA A 238 -40.61 5.72 -2.90
CA ALA A 238 -41.10 6.05 -4.23
C ALA A 238 -42.43 6.80 -4.10
N SER A 239 -42.43 8.11 -4.38
CA SER A 239 -43.64 8.90 -4.55
C SER A 239 -44.26 8.57 -5.90
N ARG A 240 -45.46 7.98 -5.88
CA ARG A 240 -46.36 7.91 -7.04
C ARG A 240 -46.91 9.30 -7.34
N ARG A 241 -46.76 9.75 -8.59
CA ARG A 241 -47.80 10.49 -9.32
C ARG A 241 -47.82 9.99 -10.74
#